data_AF-A0A3D2EEY0-F1
#
_entry.id   AF-A0A3D2EEY0-F1
#
_cell.length_a   1.000
_cell.length_b   1.000
_cell.length_c   1.000
_cell.angle_alpha   90.00
_cell.angle_beta   90.00
_cell.angle_gamma   90.00
#
_symmetry.space_group_name_H-M   'P 1'
#
loop_
_entity.id
_entity.type
_entity.pdbx_description
1 polymer ?
#
loop_
_entity_poly.entity_id
_entity_poly.type
_entity_poly.pdbx_seq_one_letter_code
_entity_poly.pdbx_strand_id
1 'polypeptide(L)'
;MTAKQWLDENNICEQTYYHWIKIIRQKTYEPAATSANTACVKTMRSEVAFAEIPLPAINPVSAGENGFRPDITIQTGSVLIGVSNTASDALLGKLLEVIGHAR
;
A
#
# COMPACT_ATOMS: atom_id res chain seq x y z
N MET A 1 11.33 2.54 -16.93
CA MET A 1 12.23 1.90 -15.96
C MET A 1 12.00 0.39 -16.06
N THR A 2 13.00 -0.38 -16.47
CA THR A 2 12.90 -1.85 -16.53
C THR A 2 13.28 -2.48 -15.19
N ALA A 3 12.83 -3.71 -14.93
CA ALA A 3 13.19 -4.42 -13.70
C ALA A 3 14.71 -4.53 -13.52
N LYS A 4 15.46 -4.71 -14.62
CA LYS A 4 16.92 -4.77 -14.60
C LYS A 4 17.58 -3.43 -14.21
N GLN A 5 17.04 -2.31 -14.69
CA GLN A 5 17.52 -0.98 -14.30
C GLN A 5 17.30 -0.73 -12.81
N TRP A 6 16.13 -1.08 -12.29
CA TRP A 6 15.83 -0.96 -10.86
C TRP A 6 16.72 -1.85 -9.99
N LEU A 7 17.03 -3.07 -10.44
CA LEU A 7 17.93 -3.97 -9.72
C LEU A 7 19.36 -3.42 -9.63
N ASP A 8 19.87 -2.87 -10.74
CA ASP A 8 21.21 -2.27 -10.81
C ASP A 8 21.30 -1.03 -9.91
N GLU A 9 20.30 -0.14 -9.97
CA GLU A 9 20.19 1.05 -9.12
C GLU A 9 20.17 0.70 -7.61
N ASN A 10 19.59 -0.44 -7.25
CA ASN A 10 19.49 -0.88 -5.86
C ASN A 10 20.60 -1.87 -5.46
N ASN A 11 21.58 -2.12 -6.32
CA ASN A 11 22.66 -3.09 -6.11
C ASN A 11 22.16 -4.50 -5.74
N ILE A 12 21.02 -4.90 -6.30
CA ILE A 12 20.41 -6.21 -6.06
C ILE A 12 20.84 -7.17 -7.16
N CYS A 13 21.42 -8.30 -6.76
CA CYS A 13 21.76 -9.35 -7.71
C CYS A 13 20.50 -9.94 -8.36
N GLU A 14 20.47 -9.92 -9.69
CA GLU A 14 19.34 -10.39 -10.50
C GLU A 14 18.96 -11.85 -10.19
N GLN A 15 19.96 -12.73 -9.96
CA GLN A 15 19.71 -14.12 -9.61
C GLN A 15 19.01 -14.27 -8.26
N THR A 16 19.45 -13.50 -7.25
CA THR A 16 18.85 -13.49 -5.91
C THR A 16 17.42 -12.94 -5.97
N TYR A 17 17.19 -11.89 -6.75
CA TYR A 17 15.86 -11.31 -6.95
C TYR A 17 14.86 -12.34 -7.50
N TYR A 18 15.21 -13.02 -8.61
CA TYR A 18 14.32 -14.02 -9.18
C TYR A 18 14.18 -15.27 -8.30
N HIS A 19 15.22 -15.63 -7.56
CA HIS A 19 15.16 -16.71 -6.57
C HIS A 19 14.13 -16.41 -5.46
N TRP A 20 14.16 -15.20 -4.90
CA TRP A 20 13.17 -14.78 -3.90
C TRP A 20 11.76 -14.70 -4.47
N ILE A 21 11.58 -14.17 -5.68
CA ILE A 21 10.26 -14.18 -6.35
C ILE A 21 9.73 -15.61 -6.49
N LYS A 22 10.57 -16.58 -6.86
CA LYS A 22 10.17 -17.98 -6.96
C LYS A 22 9.73 -18.54 -5.60
N ILE A 23 10.48 -18.27 -4.53
CA ILE A 23 10.13 -18.68 -3.16
C ILE A 23 8.81 -18.05 -2.71
N ILE A 24 8.63 -16.75 -2.96
CA ILE A 24 7.41 -16.02 -2.60
C ILE A 24 6.23 -16.63 -3.34
N ARG A 25 6.33 -16.86 -4.65
CA ARG A 25 5.27 -17.52 -5.42
C ARG A 25 4.96 -18.91 -4.87
N GLN A 26 5.97 -19.73 -4.62
CA GLN A 26 5.76 -21.05 -4.05
C GLN A 26 5.02 -20.96 -2.71
N LYS A 27 5.48 -20.12 -1.78
CA LYS A 27 4.82 -19.96 -0.47
C LYS A 27 3.40 -19.38 -0.56
N THR A 28 3.15 -18.45 -1.48
CA THR A 28 1.83 -17.84 -1.69
C THR A 28 0.85 -18.81 -2.35
N TYR A 29 1.33 -19.75 -3.18
CA TYR A 29 0.48 -20.75 -3.85
C TYR A 29 0.44 -22.11 -3.11
N GLU A 30 1.33 -22.38 -2.16
CA GLU A 30 1.34 -23.57 -1.28
C GLU A 30 0.37 -23.54 -0.07
N PRO A 31 -0.73 -22.77 -0.02
CA PRO A 31 -1.84 -23.13 0.87
C PRO A 31 -2.80 -24.19 0.28
N ALA A 32 -2.63 -24.62 -0.97
CA ALA A 32 -3.60 -25.53 -1.63
C ALA A 32 -3.12 -26.99 -1.81
N ALA A 33 -1.85 -27.31 -1.53
CA ALA A 33 -1.27 -28.63 -1.86
C ALA A 33 -1.11 -29.61 -0.68
N THR A 34 -1.37 -29.20 0.57
CA THR A 34 -1.27 -30.10 1.75
C THR A 34 -2.61 -30.73 2.15
N SER A 35 -3.66 -30.56 1.34
CA SER A 35 -4.93 -31.26 1.54
C SER A 35 -5.49 -31.72 0.20
N ALA A 36 -4.97 -32.84 -0.32
CA ALA A 36 -5.79 -33.81 -1.06
C ALA A 36 -4.93 -34.97 -1.53
N ASN A 37 -4.63 -35.87 -0.59
CA ASN A 37 -4.63 -37.29 -0.94
C ASN A 37 -6.08 -37.80 -1.06
N THR A 38 -6.93 -37.11 -1.82
CA THR A 38 -8.23 -37.64 -2.25
C THR A 38 -8.80 -36.82 -3.40
N ALA A 39 -8.69 -37.44 -4.57
CA ALA A 39 -9.66 -37.47 -5.67
C ALA A 39 -10.39 -36.18 -6.09
N CYS A 40 -10.19 -35.93 -7.38
CA CYS A 40 -11.11 -35.39 -8.37
C CYS A 40 -11.51 -33.91 -8.27
N VAL A 41 -10.86 -33.16 -9.16
CA VAL A 41 -11.40 -32.04 -9.91
C VAL A 41 -12.91 -32.22 -10.18
N LYS A 42 -13.74 -31.36 -9.60
CA LYS A 42 -15.02 -30.99 -10.19
C LYS A 42 -15.20 -29.49 -10.10
N THR A 43 -15.13 -28.87 -11.27
CA THR A 43 -15.61 -27.54 -11.59
C THR A 43 -17.02 -27.35 -11.05
N MET A 44 -17.16 -26.66 -9.92
CA MET A 44 -18.42 -26.08 -9.49
C MET A 44 -18.20 -24.57 -9.43
N ARG A 45 -18.95 -23.84 -10.27
CA ARG A 45 -19.07 -22.39 -10.21
C ARG A 45 -19.46 -22.05 -8.78
N SER A 46 -18.49 -21.61 -7.98
CA SER A 46 -18.77 -21.09 -6.65
C SER A 46 -19.39 -19.72 -6.86
N GLU A 47 -20.72 -19.66 -6.82
CA GLU A 47 -21.41 -18.44 -6.42
C GLU A 47 -20.81 -18.09 -5.05
N VAL A 48 -20.01 -17.02 -5.01
CA VAL A 48 -19.19 -16.72 -3.85
C VAL A 48 -20.12 -16.22 -2.75
N ALA A 49 -20.49 -17.10 -1.83
CA ALA A 49 -21.19 -16.76 -0.61
C ALA A 49 -20.20 -16.05 0.34
N PHE A 50 -20.16 -14.72 0.26
CA PHE A 50 -19.40 -13.90 1.19
C PHE A 50 -20.17 -13.79 2.51
N ALA A 51 -19.48 -14.03 3.63
CA ALA A 51 -19.96 -13.65 4.96
C ALA A 51 -19.23 -12.38 5.38
N GLU A 52 -19.96 -11.29 5.59
CA GLU A 52 -19.39 -10.05 6.11
C GLU A 52 -18.97 -10.24 7.58
N ILE A 53 -17.69 -9.96 7.85
CA ILE A 53 -17.14 -9.96 9.19
C ILE A 53 -17.23 -8.51 9.70
N PRO A 54 -17.97 -8.23 10.79
CA PRO A 54 -18.01 -6.89 11.36
C PRO A 54 -16.62 -6.55 11.88
N LEU A 55 -15.95 -5.62 11.21
CA LEU A 55 -14.72 -5.04 11.74
C LEU A 55 -15.10 -4.18 12.94
N PRO A 56 -14.39 -4.29 14.09
CA PRO A 56 -14.53 -3.31 15.15
C PRO A 56 -14.24 -1.95 14.52
N ALA A 57 -15.11 -0.97 14.77
CA ALA A 57 -14.92 0.39 14.28
C ALA A 57 -13.57 0.88 14.80
N ILE A 58 -12.54 0.74 13.96
CA ILE A 58 -11.35 1.55 14.08
C ILE A 58 -11.87 2.92 13.73
N ASN A 59 -12.28 3.66 14.74
CA ASN A 59 -12.30 5.10 14.63
C ASN A 59 -10.85 5.42 14.31
N PRO A 60 -10.49 5.83 13.06
CA PRO A 60 -9.28 6.60 12.92
C PRO A 60 -9.39 7.69 13.99
N VAL A 61 -8.31 8.03 14.67
CA VAL A 61 -8.26 9.34 15.31
C VAL A 61 -8.54 10.30 14.17
N SER A 62 -9.80 10.73 14.11
CA SER A 62 -10.31 11.55 13.04
C SER A 62 -9.53 12.84 13.12
N ALA A 63 -8.59 13.00 12.20
CA ALA A 63 -8.38 14.31 11.62
C ALA A 63 -9.71 14.68 10.94
N GLY A 64 -10.66 15.14 11.75
CA GLY A 64 -11.95 15.68 11.34
C GLY A 64 -13.13 14.70 11.33
N GLU A 65 -14.09 14.98 12.20
CA GLU A 65 -15.53 14.95 11.86
C GLU A 65 -15.90 15.91 10.71
N ASN A 66 -14.91 16.54 10.08
CA ASN A 66 -15.01 17.36 8.89
C ASN A 66 -14.36 16.57 7.77
N GLY A 67 -15.12 16.19 6.73
CA GLY A 67 -14.73 15.32 5.61
C GLY A 67 -13.58 15.83 4.71
N PHE A 68 -12.50 16.33 5.30
CA PHE A 68 -11.28 16.71 4.64
C PHE A 68 -10.51 15.45 4.27
N ARG A 69 -10.42 15.20 2.97
CA ARG A 69 -9.66 14.09 2.40
C ARG A 69 -8.49 14.67 1.63
N PRO A 70 -7.26 14.65 2.18
CA PRO A 70 -6.09 15.14 1.46
C PRO A 70 -5.78 14.24 0.26
N ASP A 71 -5.30 14.85 -0.82
CA ASP A 71 -4.81 14.14 -2.01
C ASP A 71 -3.37 13.66 -1.82
N ILE A 72 -2.59 14.38 -1.02
CA ILE A 72 -1.20 14.05 -0.68
C ILE A 72 -1.01 14.21 0.83
N THR A 73 -0.21 13.32 1.44
CA THR A 73 0.23 13.46 2.83
C THR A 73 1.75 13.44 2.92
N ILE A 74 2.31 14.31 3.76
CA ILE A 74 3.74 14.45 4.01
C ILE A 74 3.96 14.22 5.50
N GLN A 75 4.77 13.23 5.86
CA GLN A 75 5.09 12.92 7.25
C GLN A 75 6.55 13.25 7.55
N THR A 76 6.80 14.02 8.60
CA THR A 76 8.15 14.33 9.08
C THR A 76 8.18 14.20 10.61
N GLY A 77 8.89 13.18 11.11
CA GLY A 77 8.89 12.83 12.53
C GLY A 77 7.46 12.58 13.06
N SER A 78 7.06 13.37 14.05
CA SER A 78 5.72 13.33 14.65
C SER A 78 4.68 14.21 13.93
N VAL A 79 5.06 14.88 12.84
CA VAL A 79 4.18 15.81 12.12
C VAL A 79 3.64 15.14 10.85
N LEU A 80 2.32 15.22 10.65
CA LEU A 80 1.63 14.81 9.43
C LEU A 80 0.95 16.03 8.80
N ILE A 81 1.28 16.30 7.55
CA ILE A 81 0.75 17.41 6.77
C ILE A 81 -0.10 16.82 5.63
N GLY A 82 -1.39 17.15 5.59
CA GLY A 82 -2.29 16.77 4.50
C GLY A 82 -2.50 17.93 3.53
N VAL A 83 -2.35 17.68 2.23
CA VAL A 83 -2.52 18.67 1.16
C VAL A 83 -3.61 18.18 0.20
N SER A 84 -4.57 19.06 -0.10
CA SER A 84 -5.62 18.86 -1.11
C SER A 84 -5.26 19.61 -2.39
N ASN A 85 -5.62 19.08 -3.55
CA ASN A 85 -5.51 19.76 -4.84
C ASN A 85 -6.38 21.03 -4.94
N THR A 86 -7.32 21.21 -4.01
CA THR A 86 -8.09 22.45 -3.86
C THR A 86 -7.40 23.53 -3.03
N ALA A 87 -6.19 23.26 -2.51
CA ALA A 87 -5.40 24.26 -1.80
C ALA A 87 -5.06 25.43 -2.74
N SER A 88 -5.18 26.65 -2.23
CA SER A 88 -4.92 27.84 -3.03
C SER A 88 -3.42 28.14 -3.13
N ASP A 89 -2.99 28.66 -4.28
CA ASP A 89 -1.60 29.06 -4.51
C ASP A 89 -1.12 30.12 -3.51
N ALA A 90 -2.00 31.03 -3.11
CA ALA A 90 -1.68 32.05 -2.11
C ALA A 90 -1.41 31.45 -0.72
N LEU A 91 -2.12 30.38 -0.34
CA LEU A 91 -1.87 29.66 0.90
C LEU A 91 -0.54 28.92 0.85
N LEU A 92 -0.28 28.19 -0.25
CA LEU A 92 0.97 27.47 -0.44
C LEU A 92 2.17 28.43 -0.47
N GLY A 93 2.04 29.58 -1.15
CA GLY A 93 3.09 30.61 -1.19
C GLY A 93 3.46 31.14 0.19
N LYS A 94 2.46 31.48 1.02
CA LYS A 94 2.69 31.94 2.40
C LYS A 94 3.33 30.86 3.28
N LEU A 95 2.92 29.60 3.14
CA LEU A 95 3.54 28.50 3.89
C LEU A 95 5.02 28.34 3.55
N LEU A 96 5.36 28.40 2.26
CA LEU A 96 6.75 28.28 1.79
C LEU A 96 7.61 29.49 2.19
N GLU A 97 7.04 30.69 2.18
CA GLU A 97 7.72 31.91 2.66
C GLU A 97 8.11 31.79 4.14
N VAL A 98 7.18 31.32 4.99
CA VAL A 98 7.42 31.11 6.43
C VAL A 98 8.51 30.06 6.67
N ILE A 99 8.56 29.00 5.85
CA ILE A 99 9.62 27.98 5.94
C ILE A 99 11.00 28.58 5.61
N GLY A 100 11.06 29.55 4.70
CA GLY A 100 12.30 30.27 4.37
C GLY A 100 12.87 31.09 5.53
N HIS A 101 12.06 31.43 6.53
CA HIS A 101 12.47 32.20 7.71
C HIS A 101 12.79 31.35 8.94
N ALA A 102 12.44 30.06 8.95
CA ALA A 102 12.62 29.16 10.08
C ALA A 102 14.04 28.55 10.17
N ARG A 103 15.07 29.31 9.78
CA ARG A 103 16.45 28.85 9.63
C ARG A 103 17.29 29.08 10.87
#